data_AF-A0A2K2F8H1-F1
#
_entry.id   AF-A0A2K2F8H1-F1
#
_cell.length_a   1.000
_cell.length_b   1.000
_cell.length_c   1.000
_cell.angle_alpha   90.00
_cell.angle_beta   90.00
_cell.angle_gamma   90.00
#
_symmetry.space_group_name_H-M   'P 1'
#
loop_
_entity.id
_entity.type
_entity.pdbx_description
1 polymer ?
#
loop_
_entity_poly.entity_id
_entity_poly.type
_entity_poly.pdbx_seq_one_letter_code
_entity_poly.pdbx_strand_id
1 'polypeptide(L)'
;MRNNNRRKTRSWGLIVFMFIIFFPVGIYMMVKKVTTEKHNYIKNGKALKAFGWSFFVMGTIFVMSVLDGSSTYEGSGEVVSFSDAFPIIAFFYIFSGVCILKGRKYVKRGLRFERYEAIVNSGKIYSLEGIASAFPTDYKTACKDLQEMIAAGFFPFSYIDLDKKMLITPETPSARKDSGKQDASEPGLGKAKVVKCPNCGATNAVYSEAVAKCKYCDSLLEANAAK
;
A
#
# COMPACT_ATOMS: atom_id res chain seq x y z
N MET A 1 14.86 -27.30 -13.07
CA MET A 1 13.38 -27.25 -12.99
C MET A 1 12.95 -25.86 -12.53
N ARG A 2 12.30 -25.09 -13.40
CA ARG A 2 12.02 -23.65 -13.23
C ARG A 2 10.74 -23.45 -12.42
N ASN A 3 10.86 -23.27 -11.10
CA ASN A 3 9.72 -22.98 -10.23
C ASN A 3 9.36 -21.48 -10.29
N ASN A 4 8.58 -21.10 -11.30
CA ASN A 4 8.05 -19.74 -11.48
C ASN A 4 6.83 -19.50 -10.56
N ASN A 5 7.04 -19.35 -9.25
CA ASN A 5 6.00 -18.84 -8.37
C ASN A 5 5.98 -17.30 -8.38
N ARG A 6 5.61 -16.72 -9.53
CA ARG A 6 5.28 -15.29 -9.63
C ARG A 6 3.93 -15.04 -8.97
N ARG A 7 3.87 -14.57 -7.72
CA ARG A 7 2.60 -14.07 -7.15
C ARG A 7 2.31 -12.68 -7.70
N LYS A 8 1.86 -12.60 -8.97
CA LYS A 8 1.25 -11.37 -9.49
C LYS A 8 0.11 -10.98 -8.57
N THR A 9 0.13 -9.77 -8.03
CA THR A 9 -1.02 -9.27 -7.29
C THR A 9 -2.20 -9.19 -8.25
N ARG A 10 -3.37 -9.63 -7.78
CA ARG A 10 -4.56 -9.78 -8.62
C ARG A 10 -4.96 -8.42 -9.21
N SER A 11 -5.33 -8.38 -10.48
CA SER A 11 -5.75 -7.14 -11.15
C SER A 11 -7.04 -6.59 -10.52
N TRP A 12 -7.22 -5.27 -10.55
CA TRP A 12 -8.48 -4.65 -10.10
C TRP A 12 -9.68 -5.15 -10.90
N GLY A 13 -9.51 -5.40 -12.21
CA GLY A 13 -10.54 -5.99 -13.05
C GLY A 13 -11.01 -7.37 -12.58
N LEU A 14 -10.08 -8.24 -12.16
CA LEU A 14 -10.46 -9.56 -11.60
C LEU A 14 -11.24 -9.43 -10.29
N ILE A 15 -10.90 -8.44 -9.45
CA ILE A 15 -11.62 -8.19 -8.20
C ILE A 15 -13.04 -7.74 -8.50
N VAL A 16 -13.22 -6.78 -9.42
CA VAL A 16 -14.55 -6.31 -9.85
C VAL A 16 -15.36 -7.46 -10.45
N PHE A 17 -14.75 -8.26 -11.31
CA PHE A 17 -15.40 -9.44 -11.90
C PHE A 17 -15.86 -10.46 -10.85
N MET A 18 -14.97 -10.81 -9.91
CA MET A 18 -15.33 -11.69 -8.79
C MET A 18 -16.37 -11.06 -7.87
N PHE A 19 -16.42 -9.74 -7.74
CA PHE A 19 -17.43 -9.05 -6.95
C PHE A 19 -18.83 -9.16 -7.54
N ILE A 20 -18.94 -9.13 -8.87
CA ILE A 20 -20.22 -9.26 -9.58
C ILE A 20 -20.73 -10.71 -9.53
N ILE A 21 -19.85 -11.68 -9.81
CA ILE A 21 -20.24 -13.11 -9.87
C ILE A 21 -20.33 -13.74 -8.47
N PHE A 22 -19.40 -13.39 -7.59
CA PHE A 22 -19.27 -13.98 -6.27
C PHE A 22 -18.92 -12.91 -5.23
N PHE A 23 -19.92 -12.10 -4.91
CA PHE A 23 -19.84 -10.94 -4.03
C PHE A 23 -18.96 -11.12 -2.77
N PRO A 24 -19.08 -12.22 -1.98
CA PRO A 24 -18.22 -12.43 -0.81
C PRO A 24 -16.72 -12.56 -1.14
N VAL A 25 -16.38 -13.25 -2.23
CA VAL A 25 -14.97 -13.40 -2.67
C VAL A 25 -14.44 -12.09 -3.21
N GLY A 26 -15.26 -11.31 -3.93
CA GLY A 26 -14.90 -9.97 -4.35
C GLY A 26 -14.50 -9.07 -3.18
N ILE A 27 -15.32 -9.02 -2.13
CA ILE A 27 -15.01 -8.27 -0.89
C ILE A 27 -13.72 -8.76 -0.27
N TYR A 28 -13.58 -10.07 -0.05
CA TYR A 28 -12.38 -10.66 0.54
C TYR A 28 -11.11 -10.29 -0.25
N MET A 29 -11.18 -10.39 -1.58
CA MET A 29 -10.07 -10.06 -2.46
C MET A 29 -9.72 -8.58 -2.45
N MET A 30 -10.72 -7.69 -2.39
CA MET A 30 -10.50 -6.26 -2.22
C MET A 30 -9.78 -5.97 -0.91
N VAL A 31 -10.29 -6.47 0.22
CA VAL A 31 -9.69 -6.24 1.55
C VAL A 31 -8.26 -6.78 1.59
N LYS A 32 -8.03 -7.99 1.08
CA LYS A 32 -6.69 -8.58 0.99
C LYS A 32 -5.75 -7.74 0.13
N LYS A 33 -6.18 -7.26 -1.04
CA LYS A 33 -5.34 -6.42 -1.91
C LYS A 33 -4.98 -5.10 -1.23
N VAL A 34 -5.97 -4.40 -0.66
CA VAL A 34 -5.77 -3.10 0.00
C VAL A 34 -4.85 -3.21 1.21
N THR A 35 -4.94 -4.29 1.99
CA THR A 35 -4.11 -4.52 3.19
C THR A 35 -2.71 -5.03 2.86
N THR A 36 -2.54 -5.79 1.78
CA THR A 36 -1.24 -6.36 1.38
C THR A 36 -0.40 -5.35 0.60
N GLU A 37 -1.00 -4.56 -0.28
CA GLU A 37 -0.28 -3.61 -1.13
C GLU A 37 -0.07 -2.25 -0.43
N LYS A 38 0.77 -2.23 0.60
CA LYS A 38 1.08 -1.02 1.40
C LYS A 38 1.68 0.12 0.58
N HIS A 39 2.34 -0.16 -0.54
CA HIS A 39 2.92 0.87 -1.43
C HIS A 39 1.88 1.57 -2.31
N ASN A 40 0.74 0.93 -2.58
CA ASN A 40 -0.25 1.43 -3.52
C ASN A 40 -1.40 2.21 -2.84
N TYR A 41 -1.11 2.99 -1.79
CA TYR A 41 -2.13 3.72 -1.01
C TYR A 41 -3.08 4.56 -1.88
N ILE A 42 -2.56 5.27 -2.89
CA ILE A 42 -3.38 6.12 -3.76
C ILE A 42 -4.30 5.29 -4.66
N LYS A 43 -3.76 4.26 -5.33
CA LYS A 43 -4.55 3.38 -6.22
C LYS A 43 -5.62 2.65 -5.41
N ASN A 44 -5.25 2.10 -4.26
CA ASN A 44 -6.16 1.41 -3.35
C ASN A 44 -7.24 2.35 -2.79
N GLY A 45 -6.87 3.57 -2.41
CA GLY A 45 -7.81 4.58 -1.93
C GLY A 45 -8.77 5.06 -3.02
N LYS A 46 -8.30 5.26 -4.27
CA LYS A 46 -9.16 5.60 -5.42
C LYS A 46 -10.18 4.50 -5.71
N ALA A 47 -9.74 3.24 -5.72
CA ALA A 47 -10.63 2.11 -5.94
C ALA A 47 -11.66 1.95 -4.81
N LEU A 48 -11.25 2.09 -3.54
CA LEU A 48 -12.19 2.00 -2.41
C LEU A 48 -13.26 3.11 -2.45
N LYS A 49 -12.88 4.33 -2.88
CA LYS A 49 -13.88 5.38 -3.16
C LYS A 49 -14.83 5.02 -4.29
N ALA A 50 -14.34 4.37 -5.36
CA ALA A 50 -15.17 3.94 -6.48
C ALA A 50 -16.22 2.89 -6.02
N PHE A 51 -15.82 1.91 -5.21
CA PHE A 51 -16.77 0.97 -4.60
C PHE A 51 -17.78 1.69 -3.70
N GLY A 52 -17.31 2.62 -2.86
CA GLY A 52 -18.22 3.37 -2.00
C GLY A 52 -19.26 4.18 -2.79
N TRP A 53 -18.87 4.85 -3.87
CA TRP A 53 -19.81 5.55 -4.75
C TRP A 53 -20.75 4.61 -5.50
N SER A 54 -20.26 3.45 -5.94
CA SER A 54 -21.11 2.43 -6.57
C SER A 54 -22.23 1.95 -5.62
N PHE A 55 -21.91 1.68 -4.35
CA PHE A 55 -22.90 1.29 -3.35
C PHE A 55 -23.85 2.43 -2.98
N PHE A 56 -23.37 3.67 -2.97
CA PHE A 56 -24.22 4.84 -2.73
C PHE A 56 -25.29 4.96 -3.83
N VAL A 57 -24.87 4.86 -5.09
CA VAL A 57 -25.77 4.93 -6.25
C VAL A 57 -26.76 3.77 -6.24
N MET A 58 -26.30 2.54 -6.01
CA MET A 58 -27.17 1.36 -5.93
C MET A 58 -28.19 1.47 -4.79
N GLY A 59 -27.74 1.90 -3.60
CA GLY A 59 -28.63 2.13 -2.46
C GLY A 59 -29.66 3.22 -2.74
N THR A 60 -29.28 4.28 -3.46
CA THR A 60 -30.19 5.36 -3.84
C THR A 60 -31.24 4.88 -4.83
N ILE A 61 -30.86 4.09 -5.84
CA ILE A 61 -31.81 3.46 -6.77
C ILE A 61 -32.78 2.55 -6.01
N PHE A 62 -32.28 1.72 -5.08
CA PHE A 62 -33.13 0.84 -4.28
C PHE A 62 -34.14 1.62 -3.42
N VAL A 63 -33.72 2.71 -2.78
CA VAL A 63 -34.63 3.58 -2.03
C VAL A 63 -35.73 4.15 -2.93
N MET A 64 -35.39 4.62 -4.13
CA MET A 64 -36.40 5.12 -5.08
C MET A 64 -37.40 4.04 -5.48
N SER A 65 -36.93 2.82 -5.73
CA SER A 65 -37.81 1.69 -6.05
C SER A 65 -38.78 1.33 -4.92
N VAL A 66 -38.37 1.51 -3.66
CA VAL A 66 -39.23 1.31 -2.48
C VAL A 66 -40.24 2.45 -2.33
N LEU A 67 -39.82 3.70 -2.56
CA LEU A 67 -40.68 4.88 -2.44
C LEU A 67 -41.82 4.89 -3.49
N ASP A 68 -41.53 4.47 -4.72
CA ASP A 68 -42.53 4.42 -5.80
C ASP A 68 -43.38 3.14 -5.76
N GLY A 69 -43.19 2.27 -4.76
CA GLY A 69 -43.96 1.02 -4.61
C GLY A 69 -43.68 -0.05 -5.68
N SER A 70 -42.64 0.14 -6.49
CA SER A 70 -42.25 -0.78 -7.57
C SER A 70 -41.54 -2.05 -7.09
N SER A 71 -41.11 -2.06 -5.83
CA SER A 71 -40.42 -3.20 -5.21
C SER A 71 -41.44 -4.17 -4.62
N THR A 72 -41.46 -5.43 -5.06
CA THR A 72 -42.35 -6.47 -4.51
C THR A 72 -41.57 -7.68 -4.01
N TYR A 73 -42.14 -8.41 -3.05
CA TYR A 73 -41.59 -9.68 -2.61
C TYR A 73 -41.79 -10.75 -3.68
N GLU A 74 -40.71 -11.48 -4.00
CA GLU A 74 -40.80 -12.65 -4.88
C GLU A 74 -41.76 -13.68 -4.26
N GLY A 75 -42.84 -13.98 -4.98
CA GLY A 75 -43.81 -15.02 -4.61
C GLY A 75 -45.10 -14.53 -3.95
N SER A 76 -45.12 -13.37 -3.28
CA SER A 76 -46.36 -12.79 -2.73
C SER A 76 -46.89 -11.61 -3.53
N GLY A 77 -46.03 -10.90 -4.29
CA GLY A 77 -46.42 -9.69 -5.00
C GLY A 77 -46.74 -8.50 -4.09
N GLU A 78 -46.58 -8.66 -2.77
CA GLU A 78 -46.74 -7.59 -1.79
C GLU A 78 -45.62 -6.56 -1.96
N VAL A 79 -45.98 -5.28 -1.86
CA VAL A 79 -45.01 -4.19 -1.93
C VAL A 79 -44.07 -4.20 -0.72
N VAL A 80 -42.78 -4.03 -0.97
CA VAL A 80 -41.77 -3.96 0.09
C VAL A 80 -41.93 -2.63 0.83
N SER A 81 -42.22 -2.70 2.12
CA SER A 81 -42.33 -1.51 2.97
C SER A 81 -40.96 -0.99 3.40
N PHE A 82 -40.89 0.31 3.74
CA PHE A 82 -39.64 0.94 4.19
C PHE A 82 -39.07 0.30 5.46
N SER A 83 -39.94 -0.16 6.38
CA SER A 83 -39.53 -0.89 7.59
C SER A 83 -38.73 -2.14 7.25
N ASP A 84 -39.15 -2.86 6.23
CA ASP A 84 -38.59 -4.16 5.86
C ASP A 84 -37.33 -3.97 5.01
N ALA A 85 -37.29 -2.90 4.21
CA ALA A 85 -36.13 -2.50 3.44
C ALA A 85 -35.02 -1.84 4.29
N PHE A 86 -35.33 -1.33 5.48
CA PHE A 86 -34.41 -0.59 6.35
C PHE A 86 -33.04 -1.25 6.56
N PRO A 87 -32.92 -2.55 6.95
CA PRO A 87 -31.61 -3.17 7.15
C PRO A 87 -30.75 -3.20 5.88
N ILE A 88 -31.37 -3.40 4.72
CA ILE A 88 -30.69 -3.43 3.42
C ILE A 88 -30.22 -2.01 3.05
N ILE A 89 -31.11 -1.03 3.20
CA ILE A 89 -30.80 0.39 2.99
C ILE A 89 -29.63 0.81 3.89
N ALA A 90 -29.70 0.50 5.19
CA ALA A 90 -28.67 0.80 6.16
C ALA A 90 -27.32 0.17 5.75
N PHE A 91 -27.32 -1.10 5.30
CA PHE A 91 -26.11 -1.75 4.81
C PHE A 91 -25.47 -0.99 3.65
N PHE A 92 -26.23 -0.60 2.62
CA PHE A 92 -25.69 0.14 1.47
C PHE A 92 -25.04 1.47 1.88
N TYR A 93 -25.73 2.27 2.70
CA TYR A 93 -25.23 3.58 3.11
C TYR A 93 -24.07 3.49 4.11
N ILE A 94 -24.12 2.58 5.09
CA ILE A 94 -23.02 2.39 6.05
C ILE A 94 -21.77 1.88 5.31
N PHE A 95 -21.92 0.85 4.47
CA PHE A 95 -20.79 0.30 3.72
C PHE A 95 -20.20 1.32 2.75
N SER A 96 -21.05 2.08 2.05
CA SER A 96 -20.65 3.19 1.19
C SER A 96 -19.82 4.22 1.97
N GLY A 97 -20.35 4.71 3.10
CA GLY A 97 -19.70 5.71 3.94
C GLY A 97 -18.33 5.24 4.43
N VAL A 98 -18.22 4.02 4.93
CA VAL A 98 -16.95 3.43 5.37
C VAL A 98 -15.94 3.36 4.23
N CYS A 99 -16.34 2.90 3.05
CA CYS A 99 -15.48 2.82 1.88
C CYS A 99 -14.97 4.20 1.42
N ILE A 100 -15.86 5.19 1.32
CA ILE A 100 -15.48 6.56 0.91
C ILE A 100 -14.52 7.18 1.93
N LEU A 101 -14.84 7.10 3.23
CA LEU A 101 -14.03 7.69 4.30
C LEU A 101 -12.64 7.05 4.38
N LYS A 102 -12.55 5.72 4.37
CA LYS A 102 -11.26 5.02 4.33
C LYS A 102 -10.51 5.35 3.04
N GLY A 103 -11.19 5.37 1.89
CA GLY A 103 -10.58 5.69 0.61
C GLY A 103 -9.96 7.09 0.58
N ARG A 104 -10.64 8.09 1.14
CA ARG A 104 -10.11 9.45 1.32
C ARG A 104 -8.86 9.47 2.21
N LYS A 105 -8.90 8.77 3.35
CA LYS A 105 -7.75 8.67 4.28
C LYS A 105 -6.55 8.01 3.59
N TYR A 106 -6.76 6.94 2.83
CA TYR A 106 -5.72 6.24 2.07
C TYR A 106 -5.08 7.13 1.01
N VAL A 107 -5.87 7.86 0.21
CA VAL A 107 -5.34 8.79 -0.80
C VAL A 107 -4.54 9.91 -0.13
N LYS A 108 -5.07 10.51 0.94
CA LYS A 108 -4.38 11.59 1.67
C LYS A 108 -3.04 11.11 2.24
N ARG A 109 -3.00 9.89 2.79
CA ARG A 109 -1.76 9.28 3.30
C ARG A 109 -0.77 8.99 2.18
N GLY A 110 -1.22 8.42 1.06
CA GLY A 110 -0.36 8.15 -0.10
C GLY A 110 0.27 9.41 -0.69
N LEU A 111 -0.52 10.47 -0.89
CA LEU A 111 -0.02 11.76 -1.38
C LEU A 111 1.00 12.40 -0.42
N ARG A 112 0.81 12.23 0.89
CA ARG A 112 1.80 12.67 1.88
C ARG A 112 3.11 11.90 1.72
N PHE A 113 3.04 10.58 1.60
CA PHE A 113 4.22 9.73 1.46
C PHE A 113 4.99 10.00 0.15
N GLU A 114 4.29 10.22 -0.97
CA GLU A 114 4.93 10.63 -2.24
C GLU A 114 5.72 11.94 -2.09
N ARG A 115 5.24 12.90 -1.29
CA ARG A 115 5.97 14.17 -1.05
C ARG A 115 7.24 13.96 -0.24
N TYR A 116 7.18 13.19 0.84
CA TYR A 116 8.38 12.85 1.63
C TYR A 116 9.40 12.09 0.78
N GLU A 117 8.94 11.11 -0.01
CA GLU A 117 9.81 10.35 -0.92
C GLU A 117 10.48 11.27 -1.95
N ALA A 118 9.75 12.23 -2.53
CA ALA A 118 10.31 13.22 -3.44
C ALA A 118 11.36 14.13 -2.79
N ILE A 119 11.14 14.56 -1.54
CA ILE A 119 12.11 15.40 -0.80
C ILE A 119 13.42 14.63 -0.55
N VAL A 120 13.31 13.38 -0.10
CA VAL A 120 14.48 12.56 0.23
C VAL A 120 15.25 12.15 -1.04
N ASN A 121 14.56 11.62 -2.05
CA ASN A 121 15.21 11.07 -3.25
C ASN A 121 15.66 12.17 -4.23
N SER A 122 14.82 13.17 -4.50
CA SER A 122 15.13 14.22 -5.47
C SER A 122 15.94 15.36 -4.84
N GLY A 123 15.59 15.75 -3.61
CA GLY A 123 16.29 16.81 -2.88
C GLY A 123 17.62 16.36 -2.25
N LYS A 124 17.85 15.04 -2.12
CA LYS A 124 18.99 14.46 -1.39
C LYS A 124 19.13 15.01 0.04
N ILE A 125 18.00 15.34 0.66
CA ILE A 125 17.92 15.85 2.03
C ILE A 125 17.67 14.66 2.96
N TYR A 126 18.64 14.41 3.84
CA TYR A 126 18.60 13.27 4.76
C TYR A 126 18.49 13.68 6.23
N SER A 127 18.75 14.96 6.57
CA SER A 127 18.53 15.47 7.92
C SER A 127 17.04 15.55 8.22
N LEU A 128 16.65 15.10 9.41
CA LEU A 128 15.26 15.11 9.85
C LEU A 128 14.71 16.53 9.93
N GLU A 129 15.54 17.49 10.36
CA GLU A 129 15.23 18.92 10.38
C GLU A 129 15.08 19.49 8.96
N GLY A 130 15.94 19.08 8.02
CA GLY A 130 15.83 19.48 6.62
C GLY A 130 14.55 18.94 5.98
N ILE A 131 14.22 17.67 6.21
CA ILE A 131 12.97 17.07 5.74
C ILE A 131 11.74 17.78 6.33
N ALA A 132 11.77 18.09 7.64
CA ALA A 132 10.69 18.82 8.32
C ALA A 132 10.55 20.28 7.83
N SER A 133 11.64 20.93 7.42
CA SER A 133 11.58 22.27 6.81
C SER A 133 11.04 22.25 5.37
N ALA A 134 11.34 21.20 4.61
CA ALA A 134 10.95 21.06 3.22
C ALA A 134 9.49 20.62 3.05
N PHE A 135 8.93 19.90 4.03
CA PHE A 135 7.52 19.58 4.12
C PHE A 135 6.95 20.23 5.37
N PRO A 136 6.00 21.19 5.31
CA PRO A 136 5.60 22.04 6.43
C PRO A 136 4.98 21.23 7.59
N THR A 137 5.85 20.67 8.43
CA THR A 137 5.54 19.78 9.54
C THR A 137 6.58 19.96 10.63
N ASP A 138 6.26 19.56 11.85
CA ASP A 138 7.21 19.60 12.94
C ASP A 138 8.16 18.39 12.90
N TYR A 139 9.32 18.53 13.54
CA TYR A 139 10.34 17.48 13.63
C TYR A 139 9.79 16.14 14.14
N LYS A 140 8.92 16.15 15.16
CA LYS A 140 8.38 14.94 15.79
C LYS A 140 7.40 14.24 14.85
N THR A 141 6.57 15.00 14.14
CA THR A 141 5.66 14.48 13.11
C THR A 141 6.44 13.95 11.91
N ALA A 142 7.50 14.63 11.46
CA ALA A 142 8.39 14.12 10.41
C ALA A 142 9.01 12.78 10.82
N CYS A 143 9.55 12.65 12.04
CA CYS A 143 10.09 11.39 12.55
C CYS A 143 9.05 10.27 12.52
N LYS A 144 7.84 10.56 13.02
CA LYS A 144 6.74 9.58 13.04
C LYS A 144 6.31 9.18 11.64
N ASP A 145 6.11 10.14 10.74
CA ASP A 145 5.73 9.89 9.35
C ASP A 145 6.81 9.05 8.63
N LEU A 146 8.10 9.38 8.83
CA LEU A 146 9.22 8.62 8.27
C LEU A 146 9.31 7.19 8.83
N GLN A 147 9.07 6.99 10.12
CA GLN A 147 8.99 5.64 10.71
C GLN A 147 7.83 4.84 10.10
N GLU A 148 6.65 5.46 9.96
CA GLU A 148 5.51 4.84 9.29
C GLU A 148 5.81 4.50 7.83
N MET A 149 6.55 5.36 7.13
CA MET A 149 6.98 5.14 5.74
C MET A 149 7.99 3.99 5.62
N ILE A 150 8.98 3.90 6.52
CA ILE A 150 9.92 2.77 6.59
C ILE A 150 9.15 1.47 6.84
N ALA A 151 8.24 1.45 7.81
CA ALA A 151 7.41 0.29 8.13
C ALA A 151 6.44 -0.08 6.97
N ALA A 152 5.99 0.89 6.20
CA ALA A 152 5.21 0.69 4.99
C ALA A 152 6.06 0.28 3.77
N GLY A 153 7.38 0.38 3.88
CA GLY A 153 8.35 -0.05 2.88
C GLY A 153 8.77 1.02 1.86
N PHE A 154 8.43 2.30 2.07
CA PHE A 154 8.76 3.41 1.17
C PHE A 154 10.26 3.73 1.13
N PHE A 155 10.97 3.50 2.24
CA PHE A 155 12.42 3.65 2.31
C PHE A 155 13.06 2.30 2.65
N PRO A 156 13.43 1.49 1.64
CA PRO A 156 13.99 0.16 1.86
C PRO A 156 15.41 0.24 2.41
N PHE A 157 15.71 -0.61 3.40
CA PHE A 157 17.02 -0.65 4.08
C PHE A 157 17.39 0.67 4.76
N SER A 158 16.38 1.47 5.11
CA SER A 158 16.55 2.74 5.75
C SER A 158 16.13 2.67 7.21
N TYR A 159 16.80 3.45 8.05
CA TYR A 159 16.46 3.63 9.45
C TYR A 159 16.69 5.08 9.87
N ILE A 160 16.08 5.46 10.99
CA ILE A 160 16.29 6.79 11.58
C ILE A 160 17.39 6.66 12.62
N ASP A 161 18.48 7.39 12.42
CA ASP A 161 19.55 7.57 13.40
C ASP A 161 19.22 8.83 14.21
N LEU A 162 18.81 8.64 15.47
CA LEU A 162 18.42 9.75 16.35
C LEU A 162 19.63 10.53 16.87
N ASP A 163 20.80 9.90 16.99
CA ASP A 163 22.03 10.54 17.45
C ASP A 163 22.53 11.51 16.38
N LYS A 164 22.50 11.07 15.12
CA LYS A 164 22.86 11.90 13.96
C LYS A 164 21.69 12.76 13.45
N LYS A 165 20.47 12.60 14.01
CA LYS A 165 19.21 13.22 13.55
C LYS A 165 18.99 13.11 12.03
N MET A 166 19.25 11.94 11.46
CA MET A 166 19.20 11.70 10.02
C MET A 166 18.44 10.44 9.66
N LEU A 167 17.81 10.46 8.49
CA LEU A 167 17.36 9.27 7.80
C LEU A 167 18.54 8.65 7.06
N ILE A 168 19.01 7.49 7.50
CA ILE A 168 20.06 6.74 6.82
C ILE A 168 19.41 5.87 5.74
N THR A 169 19.83 6.03 4.49
CA THR A 169 19.41 5.23 3.34
C THR A 169 20.65 4.65 2.63
N PRO A 170 20.54 3.64 1.76
CA PRO A 170 21.71 3.12 1.02
C PRO A 170 22.46 4.17 0.18
N GLU A 171 21.81 5.30 -0.11
CA GLU A 171 22.37 6.39 -0.89
C GLU A 171 22.94 7.53 -0.02
N THR A 172 22.81 7.45 1.31
CA THR A 172 23.39 8.47 2.18
C THR A 172 24.92 8.43 2.14
N PRO A 173 25.60 9.57 1.96
CA PRO A 173 27.05 9.63 1.89
C PRO A 173 27.76 9.07 3.14
N SER A 174 27.16 9.22 4.32
CA SER A 174 27.69 8.70 5.58
C SER A 174 27.62 7.17 5.69
N ALA A 175 26.63 6.52 5.06
CA ALA A 175 26.55 5.05 5.02
C ALA A 175 27.73 4.43 4.24
N ARG A 176 28.34 5.19 3.31
CA ARG A 176 29.56 4.76 2.59
C ARG A 176 30.85 4.93 3.40
N LYS A 177 30.92 5.86 4.36
CA LYS A 177 32.14 6.13 5.13
C LYS A 177 32.31 5.22 6.36
N ASP A 178 31.22 4.73 6.95
CA ASP A 178 31.29 3.82 8.11
C ASP A 178 31.53 2.34 7.75
N SER A 179 31.73 2.01 6.46
CA SER A 179 32.12 0.65 6.02
C SER A 179 33.60 0.28 6.32
N GLY A 180 34.30 1.08 7.14
CA GLY A 180 35.74 0.95 7.41
C GLY A 180 36.15 0.65 8.85
N LYS A 181 35.25 0.68 9.84
CA LYS A 181 35.54 0.28 11.23
C LYS A 181 34.23 -0.16 11.90
N GLN A 182 33.99 -1.46 11.93
CA GLN A 182 33.05 -2.06 12.87
C GLN A 182 33.86 -3.03 13.72
N ASP A 183 34.14 -2.60 14.94
CA ASP A 183 34.57 -3.49 16.01
C ASP A 183 33.48 -4.54 16.26
N ALA A 184 33.97 -5.76 16.45
CA ALA A 184 33.20 -6.98 16.43
C ALA A 184 32.35 -7.16 17.70
N SER A 185 31.03 -7.27 17.53
CA SER A 185 30.21 -8.23 18.28
C SER A 185 28.81 -8.35 17.67
N GLU A 186 28.45 -9.60 17.33
CA GLU A 186 27.15 -10.15 16.89
C GLU A 186 26.84 -10.28 15.38
N PRO A 187 26.17 -11.39 14.98
CA PRO A 187 26.71 -12.27 13.95
C PRO A 187 26.17 -12.01 12.53
N GLY A 188 27.11 -11.82 11.60
CA GLY A 188 27.13 -12.48 10.30
C GLY A 188 26.00 -12.19 9.32
N LEU A 189 25.99 -11.00 8.70
CA LEU A 189 25.41 -10.83 7.37
C LEU A 189 26.40 -10.09 6.48
N GLY A 190 27.08 -10.85 5.61
CA GLY A 190 28.16 -10.38 4.76
C GLY A 190 27.76 -9.24 3.83
N LYS A 191 28.78 -8.51 3.35
CA LYS A 191 28.69 -7.28 2.53
C LYS A 191 27.53 -7.33 1.53
N ALA A 192 26.59 -6.39 1.65
CA ALA A 192 25.47 -6.25 0.75
C ALA A 192 25.95 -5.81 -0.65
N LYS A 193 25.67 -6.62 -1.67
CA LYS A 193 25.91 -6.29 -3.08
C LYS A 193 24.60 -5.83 -3.70
N VAL A 194 24.62 -4.64 -4.29
CA VAL A 194 23.46 -4.07 -5.00
C VAL A 194 23.40 -4.67 -6.40
N VAL A 195 22.28 -5.31 -6.74
CA VAL A 195 22.04 -5.93 -8.04
C VAL A 195 20.75 -5.40 -8.66
N LYS A 196 20.76 -5.19 -9.98
CA LYS A 196 19.54 -4.87 -10.73
C LYS A 196 18.82 -6.16 -11.08
N CYS A 197 17.51 -6.18 -10.83
CA CYS A 197 16.66 -7.30 -11.18
C CYS A 197 16.53 -7.40 -12.71
N PRO A 198 16.88 -8.55 -13.33
CA PRO A 198 16.76 -8.73 -14.77
C PRO A 198 15.30 -8.78 -15.26
N ASN A 199 14.33 -8.98 -14.36
CA ASN A 199 12.93 -9.17 -14.72
C ASN A 199 12.09 -7.87 -14.64
N CYS A 200 12.37 -6.98 -13.68
CA CYS A 200 11.61 -5.73 -13.52
C CYS A 200 12.48 -4.47 -13.50
N GLY A 201 13.81 -4.60 -13.63
CA GLY A 201 14.74 -3.47 -13.57
C GLY A 201 14.97 -2.89 -12.18
N ALA A 202 14.28 -3.39 -11.14
CA ALA A 202 14.37 -2.84 -9.80
C ALA A 202 15.72 -3.17 -9.13
N THR A 203 16.27 -2.19 -8.42
CA THR A 203 17.51 -2.33 -7.66
C THR A 203 17.24 -3.01 -6.31
N ASN A 204 17.97 -4.08 -6.00
CA ASN A 204 17.82 -4.85 -4.76
C ASN A 204 19.20 -5.04 -4.10
N ALA A 205 19.27 -5.06 -2.77
CA ALA A 205 20.48 -5.39 -2.02
C ALA A 205 20.48 -6.87 -1.64
N VAL A 206 21.56 -7.59 -1.96
CA VAL A 206 21.75 -9.02 -1.70
C VAL A 206 22.93 -9.20 -0.77
N TYR A 207 22.72 -9.81 0.39
CA TYR A 207 23.78 -10.15 1.33
C TYR A 207 24.39 -11.50 0.91
N SER A 208 25.72 -11.61 0.94
CA SER A 208 26.55 -12.67 0.31
C SER A 208 26.01 -14.11 0.28
N GLU A 209 26.33 -14.82 -0.81
CA GLU A 209 26.09 -16.24 -1.17
C GLU A 209 24.66 -16.80 -1.10
N ALA A 210 23.72 -16.11 -0.46
CA ALA A 210 22.32 -16.52 -0.44
C ALA A 210 21.58 -16.09 -1.72
N VAL A 211 20.74 -16.99 -2.25
CA VAL A 211 19.78 -16.65 -3.31
C VAL A 211 18.73 -15.70 -2.72
N ALA A 212 18.81 -14.42 -3.08
CA ALA A 212 17.85 -13.41 -2.62
C ALA A 212 16.63 -13.32 -3.55
N LYS A 213 15.50 -12.87 -3.02
CA LYS A 213 14.29 -12.61 -3.83
C LYS A 213 14.15 -11.13 -4.09
N CYS A 214 13.84 -10.77 -5.32
CA CYS A 214 13.51 -9.41 -5.71
C CYS A 214 12.23 -8.98 -4.99
N LYS A 215 12.29 -7.91 -4.21
CA LYS A 215 11.16 -7.44 -3.40
C LYS A 215 9.98 -6.89 -4.23
N TYR A 216 10.20 -6.67 -5.53
CA TYR A 216 9.24 -6.07 -6.46
C TYR A 216 8.51 -7.08 -7.33
N CYS A 217 9.17 -8.18 -7.69
CA CYS A 217 8.59 -9.19 -8.59
C CYS A 217 8.84 -10.63 -8.16
N ASP A 218 9.41 -10.83 -6.98
CA ASP A 218 9.79 -12.12 -6.38
C ASP A 218 10.73 -12.98 -7.24
N SER A 219 11.36 -12.40 -8.26
CA SER A 219 12.37 -13.11 -9.05
C SER A 219 13.61 -13.41 -8.21
N LEU A 220 14.24 -14.56 -8.43
CA LEU A 220 15.49 -14.90 -7.76
C LEU A 220 16.61 -14.01 -8.29
N LEU A 221 17.43 -13.51 -7.38
CA LEU A 221 18.57 -12.66 -7.61
C LEU A 221 19.80 -13.42 -7.12
N GLU A 222 20.69 -13.74 -8.04
CA GLU A 222 21.96 -14.37 -7.72
C GLU A 222 23.01 -13.29 -7.49
N ALA A 223 23.76 -13.38 -6.39
CA ALA A 223 24.84 -12.44 -6.05
C ALA A 223 25.95 -12.39 -7.13
N ASN A 224 26.02 -13.40 -8.01
CA ASN A 224 27.04 -13.57 -9.04
C ASN A 224 26.59 -13.18 -10.47
N ALA A 225 25.38 -12.65 -10.67
CA ALA A 225 24.88 -12.31 -12.01
C ALA A 225 25.40 -10.96 -12.57
N ALA A 226 26.56 -10.48 -12.11
CA ALA A 226 27.22 -9.31 -12.67
C ALA A 226 28.32 -9.77 -13.64
N LYS A 227 27.96 -9.88 -14.92
CA LYS A 227 28.88 -9.58 -16.02
C LYS A 227 28.15 -8.73 -17.04
#